data_AF-A0A3D3NYF2-F1
#
_entry.id   AF-A0A3D3NYF2-F1
#
_cell.length_a   1.000
_cell.length_b   1.000
_cell.length_c   1.000
_cell.angle_alpha   90.00
_cell.angle_beta   90.00
_cell.angle_gamma   90.00
#
_symmetry.space_group_name_H-M   'P 1'
#
loop_
_entity.id
_entity.type
_entity.pdbx_description
1 polymer ?
#
loop_
_entity_poly.entity_id
_entity_poly.type
_entity_poly.pdbx_seq_one_letter_code
_entity_poly.pdbx_strand_id
1 'polypeptide(L)'
;MKTLHTMSFAFLALLLGSVLSTCGGQPAIVGGPCTYDDHPGSATITRIEKTEASKQQSETTGYEGFEVRFTFKPDAPLKDDLGARAATWEHSFQIGSGTYPGPEYLAKYKLEAGKTFRGTMSVIQSGTCTPVIVKLEGVDPADFFEGKK
;
A
#
# COMPACT_ATOMS: atom_id res chain seq x y z
N MET A 1 -18.10 19.90 -74.78
CA MET A 1 -19.29 19.19 -75.31
C MET A 1 -18.89 17.77 -75.70
N LYS A 2 -19.75 16.79 -75.38
CA LYS A 2 -19.73 15.34 -75.70
C LYS A 2 -19.09 14.41 -74.65
N THR A 3 -19.93 14.06 -73.66
CA THR A 3 -20.39 12.70 -73.28
C THR A 3 -20.20 11.61 -74.37
N LEU A 4 -20.11 10.28 -74.16
CA LEU A 4 -20.22 9.31 -73.05
C LEU A 4 -19.93 7.90 -73.65
N HIS A 5 -19.73 6.88 -72.81
CA HIS A 5 -19.62 5.41 -73.06
C HIS A 5 -18.20 4.93 -73.42
N THR A 6 -17.64 3.90 -72.79
CA THR A 6 -18.17 2.54 -72.65
C THR A 6 -17.52 1.80 -71.46
N MET A 7 -18.33 0.99 -70.75
CA MET A 7 -17.90 -0.02 -69.77
C MET A 7 -17.01 -1.09 -70.41
N SER A 8 -15.98 -1.55 -69.70
CA SER A 8 -15.50 -2.94 -69.84
C SER A 8 -14.84 -3.40 -68.54
N PHE A 9 -15.44 -4.44 -67.95
CA PHE A 9 -14.92 -5.23 -66.84
C PHE A 9 -13.73 -6.08 -67.31
N ALA A 10 -12.62 -6.09 -66.58
CA ALA A 10 -11.60 -7.13 -66.69
C ALA A 10 -10.89 -7.34 -65.33
N PHE A 11 -11.34 -8.39 -64.65
CA PHE A 11 -10.58 -9.38 -63.87
C PHE A 11 -9.29 -8.94 -63.13
N LEU A 12 -9.48 -8.69 -61.83
CA LEU A 12 -8.92 -9.44 -60.71
C LEU A 12 -7.49 -9.97 -60.84
N ALA A 13 -6.54 -9.19 -60.32
CA ALA A 13 -5.30 -9.70 -59.75
C ALA A 13 -5.01 -8.90 -58.47
N LEU A 14 -4.96 -9.55 -57.31
CA LEU A 14 -3.99 -9.21 -56.28
C LEU A 14 -3.90 -10.30 -55.21
N LEU A 15 -2.64 -10.60 -54.89
CA LEU A 15 -2.08 -11.44 -53.82
C LEU A 15 -2.49 -10.96 -52.41
N LEU A 16 -1.92 -11.62 -51.40
CA LEU A 16 -1.96 -11.40 -49.94
C LEU A 16 -3.00 -12.30 -49.24
N GLY A 17 -2.67 -13.07 -48.21
CA GLY A 17 -1.47 -13.14 -47.40
C GLY A 17 -1.88 -13.86 -46.11
N SER A 18 -1.13 -14.88 -45.73
CA SER A 18 -1.38 -15.70 -44.55
C SER A 18 -1.32 -14.84 -43.28
N VAL A 19 -2.43 -14.75 -42.54
CA VAL A 19 -2.42 -14.28 -41.15
C VAL A 19 -3.05 -15.35 -40.27
N LEU A 20 -2.18 -16.23 -39.76
CA LEU A 20 -2.42 -16.97 -38.54
C LEU A 20 -2.62 -15.93 -37.42
N SER A 21 -3.87 -15.66 -37.06
CA SER A 21 -4.18 -14.93 -35.83
C SER A 21 -3.82 -15.80 -34.64
N THR A 22 -2.60 -15.65 -34.14
CA THR A 22 -2.26 -16.04 -32.78
C THR A 22 -3.01 -15.10 -31.84
N CYS A 23 -4.06 -15.63 -31.19
CA CYS A 23 -4.72 -14.95 -30.08
C CYS A 23 -3.77 -14.97 -28.87
N GLY A 24 -2.74 -14.12 -28.92
CA GLY A 24 -1.88 -13.84 -27.78
C GLY A 24 -2.62 -12.90 -26.83
N GLY A 25 -3.54 -13.46 -26.04
CA GLY A 25 -4.12 -12.73 -24.91
C GLY A 25 -3.01 -12.39 -23.93
N GLN A 26 -2.54 -11.15 -23.96
CA GLN A 26 -1.66 -10.66 -22.90
C GLN A 26 -2.44 -10.76 -21.58
N PRO A 27 -1.85 -11.30 -20.50
CA PRO A 27 -2.52 -11.32 -19.20
C PRO A 27 -2.91 -9.89 -18.86
N ALA A 28 -4.21 -9.68 -18.60
CA ALA A 28 -4.71 -8.38 -18.19
C ALA A 28 -3.94 -7.93 -16.94
N ILE A 29 -3.32 -6.75 -16.98
CA ILE A 29 -2.73 -6.15 -15.79
C ILE A 29 -3.88 -5.88 -14.83
N VAL A 30 -4.04 -6.73 -13.81
CA VAL A 30 -5.03 -6.57 -12.76
C VAL A 30 -4.39 -5.70 -11.68
N GLY A 31 -4.73 -4.42 -11.64
CA GLY A 31 -4.26 -3.48 -10.63
C GLY A 31 -4.48 -2.03 -11.04
N GLY A 32 -5.64 -1.46 -10.69
CA GLY A 32 -5.89 -0.03 -10.77
C GLY A 32 -5.29 0.73 -9.58
N PRO A 33 -5.24 2.07 -9.60
CA PRO A 33 -4.80 2.86 -8.46
C PRO A 33 -5.69 2.60 -7.24
N CYS A 34 -5.09 2.58 -6.06
CA CYS A 34 -5.83 2.43 -4.81
C CYS A 34 -6.32 3.78 -4.30
N THR A 35 -7.54 3.80 -3.77
CA THR A 35 -8.13 4.98 -3.13
C THR A 35 -8.47 4.65 -1.69
N TYR A 36 -8.43 5.68 -0.83
CA TYR A 36 -8.61 5.54 0.61
C TYR A 36 -9.50 6.66 1.13
N ASP A 37 -10.29 6.33 2.15
CA ASP A 37 -10.98 7.30 3.00
C ASP A 37 -10.17 7.52 4.28
N ASP A 38 -9.86 8.78 4.58
CA ASP A 38 -9.04 9.18 5.71
C ASP A 38 -9.91 9.58 6.91
N HIS A 39 -9.60 8.99 8.07
CA HIS A 39 -10.31 9.23 9.32
C HIS A 39 -9.33 9.72 10.40
N PRO A 40 -9.44 11.00 10.83
CA PRO A 40 -8.61 11.52 11.90
C PRO A 40 -8.95 10.88 13.23
N GLY A 41 -7.96 10.78 14.11
CA GLY A 41 -8.13 10.16 15.42
C GLY A 41 -6.88 10.22 16.27
N SER A 42 -6.86 9.36 17.29
CA SER A 42 -5.76 9.25 18.24
C SER A 42 -5.26 7.81 18.31
N ALA A 43 -3.96 7.62 18.18
CA ALA A 43 -3.28 6.35 18.32
C ALA A 43 -2.58 6.27 19.68
N THR A 44 -2.83 5.23 20.46
CA THR A 44 -2.16 5.02 21.76
C THR A 44 -1.28 3.79 21.68
N ILE A 45 0.03 3.99 21.92
CA ILE A 45 0.99 2.89 22.01
C ILE A 45 0.63 2.05 23.23
N THR A 46 0.27 0.80 23.02
CA THR A 46 -0.15 -0.12 24.08
C THR A 46 1.03 -0.90 24.64
N ARG A 47 1.99 -1.27 23.78
CA ARG A 47 3.11 -2.13 24.15
C ARG A 47 4.33 -1.85 23.27
N ILE A 48 5.50 -1.92 23.88
CA ILE A 48 6.79 -1.94 23.19
C ILE A 48 7.61 -3.07 23.81
N GLU A 49 8.06 -4.02 23.01
CA GLU A 49 8.84 -5.14 23.51
C GLU A 49 9.79 -5.75 22.49
N LYS A 50 10.68 -6.61 22.97
CA LYS A 50 11.51 -7.45 22.10
C LYS A 50 10.88 -8.83 21.96
N THR A 51 10.55 -9.22 20.73
CA THR A 51 10.14 -10.59 20.38
C THR A 51 11.32 -11.34 19.77
N GLU A 52 11.20 -12.67 19.60
CA GLU A 52 12.24 -13.43 18.90
C GLU A 52 12.47 -12.90 17.48
N ALA A 53 11.39 -12.58 16.76
CA ALA A 53 11.48 -12.01 15.42
C ALA A 53 12.16 -10.63 15.42
N SER A 54 11.83 -9.76 16.38
CA SER A 54 12.42 -8.42 16.43
C SER A 54 13.91 -8.44 16.81
N LYS A 55 14.34 -9.40 17.63
CA LYS A 55 15.76 -9.63 17.96
C LYS A 55 16.55 -10.16 16.76
N GLN A 56 16.02 -11.15 16.05
CA GLN A 56 16.67 -11.76 14.88
C GLN A 56 16.91 -10.76 13.74
N GLN A 57 16.14 -9.67 13.67
CA GLN A 57 16.36 -8.60 12.69
C GLN A 57 17.77 -7.99 12.74
N SER A 58 18.48 -8.09 13.86
CA SER A 58 19.86 -7.58 13.98
C SER A 58 20.83 -8.19 12.96
N GLU A 59 20.56 -9.41 12.49
CA GLU A 59 21.32 -10.09 11.45
C GLU A 59 21.32 -9.31 10.13
N THR A 60 20.20 -8.68 9.79
CA THR A 60 20.02 -7.94 8.52
C THR A 60 20.18 -6.43 8.69
N THR A 61 19.71 -5.87 9.80
CA THR A 61 19.65 -4.40 10.01
C THR A 61 20.80 -3.85 10.83
N GLY A 62 21.48 -4.67 11.63
CA GLY A 62 22.55 -4.26 12.53
C GLY A 62 22.11 -3.85 13.93
N TYR A 63 20.82 -3.91 14.25
CA TYR A 63 20.29 -3.65 15.59
C TYR A 63 19.13 -4.60 15.91
N GLU A 64 18.93 -4.91 17.18
CA GLU A 64 17.70 -5.59 17.61
C GLU A 64 16.53 -4.61 17.57
N GLY A 65 15.45 -4.98 16.91
CA GLY A 65 14.24 -4.16 16.84
C GLY A 65 13.28 -4.38 18.01
N PHE A 66 12.27 -3.51 18.09
CA PHE A 66 11.15 -3.62 19.01
C PHE A 66 9.83 -3.78 18.25
N GLU A 67 9.00 -4.70 18.72
CA GLU A 67 7.60 -4.76 18.31
C GLU A 67 6.82 -3.66 19.03
N VAL A 68 6.26 -2.74 18.25
CA VAL A 68 5.47 -1.61 18.76
C VAL A 68 4.01 -1.84 18.40
N ARG A 69 3.18 -2.02 19.43
CA ARG A 69 1.73 -2.22 19.29
C ARG A 69 0.98 -0.96 19.70
N PHE A 70 -0.11 -0.68 19.02
CA PHE A 70 -0.96 0.47 19.33
C PHE A 70 -2.43 0.23 18.95
N THR A 71 -3.33 0.94 19.62
CA THR A 71 -4.74 1.02 19.23
C THR A 71 -5.03 2.37 18.59
N PHE A 72 -6.08 2.46 17.77
CA PHE A 72 -6.51 3.70 17.15
C PHE A 72 -7.98 4.00 17.47
N LYS A 73 -8.26 5.22 17.92
CA LYS A 73 -9.60 5.72 18.17
C LYS A 73 -9.92 6.85 17.18
N PRO A 74 -10.80 6.62 16.20
CA PRO A 74 -11.31 7.67 15.32
C PRO A 74 -12.06 8.77 16.10
N ASP A 75 -12.00 10.01 15.61
CA ASP A 75 -12.71 11.14 16.21
C ASP A 75 -14.23 11.04 16.03
N ALA A 76 -14.68 10.34 14.97
CA ALA A 76 -16.07 10.09 14.66
C ALA A 76 -16.31 8.59 14.36
N PRO A 77 -17.52 8.07 14.61
CA PRO A 77 -17.86 6.70 14.25
C PRO A 77 -17.66 6.43 12.75
N LEU A 78 -17.03 5.30 12.44
CA LEU A 78 -16.82 4.84 11.07
C LEU A 78 -18.09 4.13 10.57
N LYS A 79 -18.49 4.42 9.33
CA LYS A 79 -19.75 3.91 8.76
C LYS A 79 -19.56 2.61 7.98
N ASP A 80 -18.35 2.35 7.49
CA ASP A 80 -18.02 1.14 6.77
C ASP A 80 -17.61 0.01 7.74
N ASP A 81 -17.94 -1.24 7.37
CA ASP A 81 -17.68 -2.41 8.22
C ASP A 81 -16.18 -2.62 8.48
N LEU A 82 -15.35 -2.44 7.45
CA LEU A 82 -13.91 -2.66 7.54
C LEU A 82 -13.28 -1.69 8.53
N GLY A 83 -13.54 -0.39 8.39
CA GLY A 83 -13.08 0.67 9.27
C GLY A 83 -13.59 0.47 10.69
N ALA A 84 -14.89 0.21 10.87
CA ALA A 84 -15.47 -0.02 12.20
C ALA A 84 -14.80 -1.20 12.92
N ARG A 85 -14.49 -2.28 12.21
CA ARG A 85 -13.74 -3.42 12.76
C ARG A 85 -12.27 -3.06 12.99
N ALA A 86 -11.65 -2.35 12.07
CA ALA A 86 -10.25 -1.93 12.17
C ALA A 86 -9.98 -1.05 13.40
N ALA A 87 -10.93 -0.19 13.76
CA ALA A 87 -10.87 0.61 14.99
C ALA A 87 -10.86 -0.24 16.29
N THR A 88 -11.15 -1.54 16.22
CA THR A 88 -11.06 -2.48 17.35
C THR A 88 -9.74 -3.26 17.39
N TRP A 89 -8.92 -3.17 16.35
CA TRP A 89 -7.69 -3.94 16.25
C TRP A 89 -6.56 -3.33 17.09
N GLU A 90 -5.63 -4.20 17.47
CA GLU A 90 -4.30 -3.76 17.87
C GLU A 90 -3.39 -3.80 16.63
N HIS A 91 -2.92 -2.63 16.23
CA HIS A 91 -2.05 -2.45 15.08
C HIS A 91 -0.58 -2.64 15.47
N SER A 92 0.24 -3.01 14.50
CA SER A 92 1.69 -3.04 14.62
C SER A 92 2.30 -1.87 13.85
N PHE A 93 3.25 -1.17 14.46
CA PHE A 93 4.04 -0.15 13.79
C PHE A 93 5.34 -0.77 13.27
N GLN A 94 5.62 -0.56 11.99
CA GLN A 94 6.84 -0.99 11.32
C GLN A 94 7.35 0.14 10.42
N ILE A 95 8.67 0.22 10.26
CA ILE A 95 9.34 1.09 9.32
C ILE A 95 9.30 0.39 7.94
N GLY A 96 8.89 1.13 6.91
CA GLY A 96 8.79 0.65 5.55
C GLY A 96 7.91 -0.58 5.40
N SER A 97 8.46 -1.62 4.77
CA SER A 97 7.76 -2.87 4.48
C SER A 97 8.10 -3.99 5.46
N GLY A 98 8.19 -3.67 6.76
CA GLY A 98 8.22 -4.69 7.81
C GLY A 98 9.38 -4.63 8.80
N THR A 99 10.19 -3.57 8.77
CA THR A 99 11.32 -3.42 9.69
C THR A 99 10.84 -2.95 11.06
N TYR A 100 11.20 -3.66 12.12
CA TYR A 100 10.99 -3.22 13.50
C TYR A 100 11.88 -2.01 13.83
N PRO A 101 11.36 -0.96 14.48
CA PRO A 101 12.15 0.19 14.91
C PRO A 101 13.20 -0.22 15.96
N GLY A 102 14.38 0.37 15.86
CA GLY A 102 15.44 0.21 16.85
C GLY A 102 15.34 1.23 17.98
N PRO A 103 16.19 1.12 19.02
CA PRO A 103 16.17 2.02 20.17
C PRO A 103 16.36 3.50 19.80
N GLU A 104 17.18 3.83 18.81
CA GLU A 104 17.39 5.23 18.43
C GLU A 104 16.15 5.81 17.72
N TYR A 105 15.47 5.01 16.89
CA TYR A 105 14.22 5.39 16.25
C TYR A 105 13.13 5.66 17.30
N LEU A 106 12.98 4.76 18.28
CA LEU A 106 12.03 4.96 19.38
C LEU A 106 12.31 6.26 20.14
N ALA A 107 13.58 6.56 20.43
CA ALA A 107 13.97 7.78 21.11
C ALA A 107 13.70 9.04 20.28
N LYS A 108 14.08 9.04 18.99
CA LYS A 108 13.88 10.17 18.07
C LYS A 108 12.41 10.57 17.95
N TYR A 109 11.54 9.57 17.75
CA TYR A 109 10.11 9.77 17.59
C TYR A 109 9.33 9.73 18.91
N LYS A 110 10.05 9.50 20.02
CA LYS A 110 9.51 9.40 21.37
C LYS A 110 8.37 8.38 21.42
N LEU A 111 8.56 7.21 20.83
CA LEU A 111 7.62 6.10 20.87
C LEU A 111 7.76 5.39 22.22
N GLU A 112 6.75 5.53 23.07
CA GLU A 112 6.75 5.06 24.46
C GLU A 112 5.39 4.42 24.77
N ALA A 113 5.38 3.35 25.56
CA ALA A 113 4.13 2.72 25.99
C ALA A 113 3.26 3.72 26.78
N GLY A 114 1.96 3.73 26.51
CA GLY A 114 1.00 4.68 27.07
C GLY A 114 0.96 6.03 26.36
N LYS A 115 1.91 6.33 25.46
CA LYS A 115 1.89 7.59 24.73
C LYS A 115 0.82 7.60 23.65
N THR A 116 0.13 8.74 23.54
CA THR A 116 -0.86 8.99 22.50
C THR A 116 -0.33 9.98 21.45
N PHE A 117 -0.58 9.68 20.19
CA PHE A 117 -0.30 10.50 19.03
C PHE A 117 -1.61 10.87 18.34
N ARG A 118 -1.66 12.06 17.75
CA ARG A 118 -2.64 12.32 16.69
C ARG A 118 -2.27 11.50 15.46
N GLY A 119 -3.26 11.14 14.66
CA GLY A 119 -3.02 10.29 13.51
C GLY A 119 -4.23 10.21 12.57
N THR A 120 -4.01 9.47 11.48
CA THR A 120 -5.04 9.22 10.47
C THR A 120 -5.10 7.73 10.18
N MET A 121 -6.30 7.15 10.24
CA MET A 121 -6.60 5.82 9.74
C MET A 121 -7.16 5.96 8.32
N SER A 122 -6.45 5.42 7.34
CA SER A 122 -6.85 5.36 5.94
C SER A 122 -7.43 3.99 5.64
N VAL A 123 -8.70 3.92 5.22
CA VAL A 123 -9.41 2.68 4.88
C VAL A 123 -9.62 2.59 3.37
N ILE A 124 -9.24 1.46 2.76
CA ILE A 124 -9.29 1.30 1.31
C ILE A 124 -10.74 1.37 0.79
N GLN A 125 -10.95 2.12 -0.29
CA GLN A 125 -12.24 2.21 -0.99
C GLN A 125 -12.22 1.44 -2.31
N SER A 126 -11.07 1.37 -2.99
CA SER A 126 -10.90 0.61 -4.22
C SER A 126 -9.45 0.17 -4.43
N GLY A 127 -9.26 -0.90 -5.22
CA GLY A 127 -7.96 -1.50 -5.50
C GLY A 127 -7.67 -2.74 -4.63
N THR A 128 -6.42 -3.21 -4.66
CA THR A 128 -5.96 -4.42 -3.94
C THR A 128 -4.75 -4.15 -3.04
N CYS A 129 -4.58 -2.89 -2.61
CA CYS A 129 -3.53 -2.48 -1.69
C CYS A 129 -3.85 -2.87 -0.24
N THR A 130 -2.98 -2.47 0.70
CA THR A 130 -3.20 -2.66 2.15
C THR A 130 -4.56 -2.09 2.56
N PRO A 131 -5.46 -2.90 3.15
CA PRO A 131 -6.84 -2.46 3.41
C PRO A 131 -6.97 -1.34 4.43
N VAL A 132 -6.08 -1.29 5.42
CA VAL A 132 -6.06 -0.27 6.47
C VAL A 132 -4.64 0.17 6.73
N ILE A 133 -4.40 1.48 6.71
CA ILE A 133 -3.12 2.10 7.03
C ILE A 133 -3.36 3.07 8.18
N VAL A 134 -2.51 3.04 9.21
CA VAL A 134 -2.57 4.05 10.28
C VAL A 134 -1.27 4.84 10.32
N LYS A 135 -1.39 6.15 10.16
CA LYS A 135 -0.27 7.10 10.19
C LYS A 135 -0.27 7.83 11.53
N LEU A 136 0.88 7.88 12.19
CA LEU A 136 1.10 8.63 13.41
C LEU A 136 1.70 10.00 13.03
N GLU A 137 1.08 11.09 13.47
CA GLU A 137 1.58 12.43 13.18
C GLU A 137 2.96 12.64 13.82
N GLY A 138 3.90 13.17 13.03
CA GLY A 138 5.27 13.43 13.47
C GLY A 138 6.16 12.20 13.56
N VAL A 139 5.70 11.01 13.14
CA VAL A 139 6.51 9.79 13.03
C VAL A 139 6.64 9.41 11.56
N ASP A 140 7.86 9.37 11.03
CA ASP A 140 8.11 9.05 9.63
C ASP A 140 8.41 7.55 9.45
N PRO A 141 7.45 6.74 8.94
CA PRO A 141 7.65 5.32 8.75
C PRO A 141 8.64 4.99 7.62
N ALA A 142 9.19 5.97 6.90
CA ALA A 142 10.20 5.79 5.87
C ALA A 142 11.62 6.22 6.30
N ASP A 143 11.82 6.52 7.59
CA ASP A 143 13.11 6.98 8.09
C ASP A 143 14.00 5.81 8.57
N PHE A 144 14.88 5.34 7.69
CA PHE A 144 15.75 4.17 7.90
C PHE A 144 17.12 4.50 8.52
N PHE A 145 17.27 5.62 9.21
CA PHE A 145 18.58 6.11 9.65
C PHE A 145 19.39 5.17 10.56
N GLU A 146 18.72 4.29 11.31
CA GLU A 146 19.34 3.38 12.29
C GLU A 146 19.88 2.09 11.64
N GLY A 147 19.46 1.78 10.41
CA GLY A 147 19.94 0.61 9.68
C GLY A 147 21.41 0.73 9.26
N LYS A 148 22.06 -0.42 9.03
CA LYS A 148 23.41 -0.47 8.43
C LYS A 148 23.47 0.32 7.12
N LYS A 149 24.52 1.12 6.99
CA LYS A 149 24.97 1.74 5.73
C LYS A 149 25.67 0.72 4.85
#